data_AF-A0A2U1TJW2-F1
#
_entry.id   AF-A0A2U1TJW2-F1
#
_cell.length_a   1.000
_cell.length_b   1.000
_cell.length_c   1.000
_cell.angle_alpha   90.00
_cell.angle_beta   90.00
_cell.angle_gamma   90.00
#
_symmetry.space_group_name_H-M   'P 1'
#
loop_
_entity.id
_entity.type
_entity.pdbx_description
1 polymer ?
#
loop_
_entity_poly.entity_id
_entity_poly.type
_entity_poly.pdbx_seq_one_letter_code
_entity_poly.pdbx_strand_id
1 'polypeptide(L)'
;MVGLVNSASSFGSKVGAGIGGAMMGWALSMGGYKAELDSQPASSIMTIHSLYIYIPLIVSIIVLIMTFFISWIRNTRKLLK
;
A
#
# COMPACT_ATOMS: atom_id res chain seq x y z
N MET A 1 21.29 -4.06 -19.31
CA MET A 1 20.96 -4.10 -17.87
C MET A 1 19.58 -3.52 -17.53
N VAL A 2 19.07 -2.53 -18.28
CA VAL A 2 17.74 -1.92 -18.07
C VAL A 2 16.58 -2.93 -18.09
N GLY A 3 16.61 -3.91 -19.00
CA GLY A 3 15.56 -4.93 -19.10
C GLY A 3 15.45 -5.86 -17.89
N LEU A 4 16.58 -6.16 -17.21
CA LEU A 4 16.60 -7.05 -16.05
C LEU A 4 16.03 -6.36 -14.80
N VAL A 5 16.37 -5.08 -14.61
CA VAL A 5 15.80 -4.24 -13.54
C VAL A 5 14.30 -4.03 -13.74
N ASN A 6 13.84 -3.77 -14.97
CA ASN A 6 12.42 -3.57 -15.25
C ASN A 6 11.60 -4.88 -15.07
N SER A 7 12.19 -6.02 -15.41
CA SER A 7 11.59 -7.33 -15.18
C SER A 7 11.48 -7.66 -13.69
N ALA A 8 12.53 -7.39 -12.91
CA ALA A 8 12.50 -7.58 -11.46
C ALA A 8 11.45 -6.68 -10.78
N SER A 9 11.33 -5.42 -11.21
CA SER A 9 10.29 -4.51 -10.74
C SER A 9 8.88 -5.03 -11.07
N SER A 10 8.65 -5.43 -12.32
CA SER A 10 7.36 -5.97 -12.76
C SER A 10 6.97 -7.27 -12.03
N PHE A 11 7.94 -8.15 -11.80
CA PHE A 11 7.76 -9.36 -11.00
C PHE A 11 7.37 -9.02 -9.56
N GLY A 12 8.11 -8.12 -8.92
CA GLY A 12 7.83 -7.67 -7.56
C GLY A 12 6.42 -7.09 -7.43
N SER A 13 5.97 -6.28 -8.38
CA SER A 13 4.60 -5.74 -8.38
C SER A 13 3.54 -6.84 -8.50
N LYS A 14 3.72 -7.83 -9.36
CA LYS A 14 2.75 -8.94 -9.54
C LYS A 14 2.67 -9.83 -8.31
N VAL A 15 3.82 -10.24 -7.77
CA VAL A 15 3.89 -11.06 -6.55
C VAL A 15 3.32 -10.30 -5.36
N GLY A 16 3.71 -9.03 -5.20
CA GLY A 16 3.18 -8.16 -4.16
C GLY A 16 1.66 -7.99 -4.26
N ALA A 17 1.11 -7.82 -5.47
CA ALA A 17 -0.34 -7.75 -5.67
C ALA A 17 -1.04 -9.07 -5.32
N GLY A 18 -0.47 -10.22 -5.68
CA GLY A 18 -1.01 -11.53 -5.33
C GLY A 18 -1.04 -11.78 -3.82
N ILE A 19 0.08 -11.53 -3.13
CA ILE A 19 0.19 -11.66 -1.67
C ILE A 19 -0.74 -10.65 -0.98
N GLY A 20 -0.74 -9.39 -1.42
CA GLY A 20 -1.63 -8.36 -0.90
C GLY A 20 -3.10 -8.73 -1.02
N GLY A 21 -3.52 -9.27 -2.17
CA GLY A 21 -4.89 -9.75 -2.39
C GLY A 21 -5.29 -10.87 -1.42
N ALA A 22 -4.42 -11.84 -1.20
CA ALA A 22 -4.67 -12.91 -0.23
C ALA A 22 -4.77 -12.38 1.22
N MET A 23 -3.88 -11.45 1.59
CA MET A 23 -3.90 -10.81 2.91
C MET A 23 -5.19 -10.03 3.16
N MET A 24 -5.76 -9.37 2.15
CA MET A 24 -7.06 -8.70 2.27
C MET A 24 -8.17 -9.70 2.63
N GLY A 25 -8.18 -10.87 1.99
CA GLY A 25 -9.16 -11.94 2.29
C GLY A 25 -9.04 -12.45 3.73
N TRP A 26 -7.82 -12.70 4.20
CA TRP A 26 -7.59 -13.11 5.60
C TRP A 26 -7.96 -12.01 6.59
N ALA A 27 -7.60 -10.76 6.31
CA ALA A 27 -7.96 -9.62 7.15
C ALA A 27 -9.48 -9.47 7.27
N LEU A 28 -10.21 -9.55 6.16
CA LEU A 28 -11.68 -9.49 6.16
C LEU A 28 -12.30 -10.67 6.93
N SER A 29 -11.77 -11.89 6.76
CA SER A 29 -12.23 -13.05 7.52
C SER A 29 -12.00 -12.89 9.03
N MET A 30 -10.82 -12.37 9.43
CA MET A 30 -10.53 -12.06 10.84
C MET A 30 -11.42 -10.94 11.39
N GLY A 31 -11.78 -9.96 10.54
CA GLY A 31 -12.72 -8.89 10.86
C GLY A 31 -14.18 -9.33 11.00
N GLY A 32 -14.47 -10.62 10.78
CA GLY A 32 -15.80 -11.20 10.89
C GLY A 32 -16.72 -10.91 9.69
N TYR A 33 -16.14 -10.55 8.53
CA TYR A 33 -16.90 -10.23 7.33
C TYR A 33 -17.69 -11.45 6.84
N LYS A 34 -18.99 -11.27 6.57
CA LYS A 34 -19.89 -12.33 6.10
C LYS A 34 -20.72 -11.85 4.91
N ALA A 35 -20.39 -12.30 3.71
CA ALA A 35 -21.02 -11.81 2.47
C ALA A 35 -22.56 -12.01 2.42
N GLU A 36 -23.11 -12.93 3.21
CA GLU A 36 -24.54 -13.27 3.22
C GLU A 36 -25.40 -12.34 4.11
N LEU A 37 -24.78 -11.45 4.90
CA LEU A 37 -25.51 -10.51 5.75
C LEU A 37 -25.79 -9.19 5.01
N ASP A 38 -27.05 -8.76 4.98
CA ASP A 38 -27.46 -7.44 4.49
C ASP A 38 -26.80 -6.28 5.26
N SER A 39 -26.58 -6.47 6.57
CA SER A 39 -25.89 -5.50 7.43
C SER A 39 -24.68 -6.14 8.09
N GLN A 40 -23.49 -5.62 7.77
CA GLN A 40 -22.22 -6.12 8.32
C GLN A 40 -22.01 -5.64 9.76
N PRO A 41 -21.38 -6.43 10.63
CA PRO A 41 -21.07 -6.00 11.98
C PRO A 41 -20.04 -4.86 11.98
N ALA A 42 -20.09 -4.02 13.02
CA ALA A 42 -19.21 -2.86 13.15
C ALA A 42 -17.71 -3.19 13.07
N SER A 43 -17.30 -4.39 13.51
CA SER A 43 -15.92 -4.90 13.40
C SER A 43 -15.48 -5.10 11.94
N SER A 44 -16.36 -5.62 11.09
CA SER A 44 -16.07 -5.84 9.68
C SER A 44 -15.99 -4.53 8.92
N ILE A 45 -16.88 -3.59 9.24
CA ILE A 45 -16.83 -2.23 8.71
C ILE A 45 -15.49 -1.57 9.09
N MET A 46 -15.10 -1.60 10.37
CA MET A 46 -13.82 -1.07 10.81
C MET A 46 -12.63 -1.71 10.07
N THR A 47 -12.69 -3.02 9.81
CA THR A 47 -11.66 -3.74 9.06
C THR A 47 -11.57 -3.26 7.61
N ILE A 48 -12.70 -3.08 6.93
CA ILE A 48 -12.76 -2.53 5.56
C ILE A 48 -12.17 -1.11 5.53
N HIS A 49 -12.58 -0.24 6.46
CA HIS A 49 -12.02 1.11 6.57
C HIS A 49 -10.50 1.08 6.81
N SER A 50 -10.01 0.12 7.59
CA SER A 50 -8.58 -0.04 7.85
C SER A 50 -7.79 -0.45 6.60
N LEU A 51 -8.31 -1.38 5.81
CA LEU A 51 -7.67 -1.89 4.61
C LEU A 51 -7.63 -0.87 3.46
N TYR A 52 -8.69 -0.07 3.29
CA TYR A 52 -8.85 0.82 2.15
C TYR A 52 -8.61 2.31 2.44
N ILE A 53 -8.63 2.73 3.71
CA ILE A 53 -8.44 4.13 4.08
C ILE A 53 -7.21 4.27 4.97
N TYR A 54 -7.22 3.69 6.17
CA TYR A 54 -6.17 3.98 7.17
C TYR A 54 -4.78 3.49 6.74
N ILE A 55 -4.66 2.24 6.29
CA ILE A 55 -3.37 1.68 5.85
C ILE A 55 -2.84 2.42 4.60
N PRO A 56 -3.61 2.57 3.50
CA PRO A 56 -3.14 3.31 2.32
C PRO A 56 -2.78 4.76 2.62
N LEU A 57 -3.52 5.43 3.51
CA LEU A 57 -3.24 6.81 3.91
C LEU A 57 -1.89 6.92 4.61
N ILE A 58 -1.61 6.04 5.59
CA ILE A 58 -0.33 6.03 6.33
C ILE A 58 0.83 5.77 5.38
N VAL A 59 0.70 4.76 4.50
CA VAL A 59 1.74 4.45 3.51
C VAL A 59 1.97 5.63 2.57
N SER A 60 0.91 6.30 2.12
CA SER A 60 1.00 7.48 1.26
C SER A 60 1.72 8.64 1.94
N ILE A 61 1.45 8.88 3.22
CA ILE A 61 2.14 9.92 4.02
C ILE A 61 3.64 9.60 4.12
N ILE A 62 3.99 8.34 4.41
CA ILE A 62 5.40 7.92 4.50
C ILE A 62 6.12 8.15 3.16
N VAL A 63 5.53 7.69 2.06
CA VAL A 63 6.11 7.87 0.72
C VAL A 63 6.25 9.34 0.35
N LEU A 64 5.28 10.18 0.72
CA LEU A 64 5.33 11.62 0.51
C LEU A 64 6.48 12.27 1.27
N ILE A 65 6.68 11.92 2.55
CA ILE A 65 7.79 12.43 3.37
C ILE A 65 9.13 12.01 2.76
N MET A 66 9.29 10.74 2.38
CA MET A 66 10.52 10.23 1.77
C MET A 66 10.83 10.94 0.45
N THR A 67 9.83 11.09 -0.42
CA THR A 67 9.99 11.74 -1.72
C THR A 67 10.28 13.23 -1.58
N PHE A 68 9.64 13.90 -0.61
CA PHE A 68 9.91 15.30 -0.29
C PHE A 68 11.37 15.49 0.14
N PHE A 69 11.86 14.65 1.05
CA PHE A 69 13.25 14.70 1.52
C PHE A 69 14.25 14.46 0.37
N ILE A 70 14.01 13.47 -0.49
CA ILE A 70 14.86 13.18 -1.66
C ILE A 70 14.84 14.34 -2.66
N SER A 71 13.68 14.95 -2.89
CA SER A 71 13.58 16.10 -3.80
C SER A 71 14.32 17.31 -3.22
N TRP A 72 14.17 17.56 -1.91
CA TRP A 72 14.85 18.64 -1.21
C TRP A 72 16.37 18.50 -1.29
N ILE A 73 16.94 17.32 -0.98
CA ILE A 73 18.40 17.10 -1.05
C ILE A 73 18.95 17.16 -2.48
N ARG A 74 18.13 16.80 -3.47
CA ARG A 74 18.49 16.98 -4.88
C ARG A 74 18.51 18.46 -5.26
N ASN A 75 17.60 19.26 -4.72
CA ASN A 75 17.54 20.70 -4.99
C ASN A 75 18.74 21.44 -4.39
N THR A 76 19.10 21.14 -3.15
CA THR A 76 20.26 21.76 -2.49
C THR A 76 21.58 21.46 -3.20
N ARG A 77 21.77 20.25 -3.74
CA ARG A 77 22.95 19.90 -4.55
C ARG A 77 23.10 20.70 -5.84
N LYS A 78 22.02 21.27 -6.40
CA LYS A 78 22.09 22.12 -7.60
C LYS A 78 22.56 23.54 -7.30
N LEU A 79 22.39 24.00 -6.06
CA LEU A 79 22.77 25.36 -5.65
C LEU A 79 24.23 25.46 -5.21
N LEU A 80 24.87 24.32 -4.94
CA LEU A 80 26.27 24.19 -4.53
C LEU A 80 27.23 23.90 -5.70
N LYS A 81 26.70 23.82 -6.92
CA LYS A 81 27.47 23.74 -8.17
C LYS A 81 27.29 25.05 -8.93
#